data_AF-A0A965U084-F1
#
_entry.id   AF-A0A965U084-F1
#
_cell.length_a   1.000
_cell.length_b   1.000
_cell.length_c   1.000
_cell.angle_alpha   90.00
_cell.angle_beta   90.00
_cell.angle_gamma   90.00
#
_symmetry.space_group_name_H-M   'P 1'
#
loop_
_entity.id
_entity.type
_entity.pdbx_description
1 polymer ?
#
loop_
_entity_poly.entity_id
_entity_poly.type
_entity_poly.pdbx_seq_one_letter_code
_entity_poly.pdbx_strand_id
1 'polypeptide(L)'
;MKKIHFTRRNGYQLIAIGVVLLIGVLMFFVGKQHVILLDNKTLEDNGKTYQAFSIVEVQVNKGEPIELGPRDRDKGEVMGQKHTITVRYTDRSFQEYEIVEKITLNLQQQMVLVNIPALAAGADKSVWLQPYEVPTLLTLPSNDEPIITDEIMPIDI
;
A
#
# COMPACT_ATOMS: atom_id res chain seq x y z
N MET A 1 34.87 19.83 32.76
CA MET A 1 34.54 19.65 31.33
C MET A 1 35.68 18.89 30.65
N LYS A 2 35.44 17.66 30.18
CA LYS A 2 36.47 16.78 29.61
C LYS A 2 36.81 17.28 28.19
N LYS A 3 38.02 17.82 27.98
CA LYS A 3 38.48 18.25 26.66
C LYS A 3 38.63 17.02 25.77
N ILE A 4 37.79 16.91 24.73
CA ILE A 4 37.89 15.86 23.72
C ILE A 4 39.14 16.18 22.90
N HIS A 5 40.22 15.43 23.10
CA HIS A 5 41.43 15.58 22.30
C HIS A 5 41.18 15.00 20.90
N PHE A 6 41.12 15.88 19.90
CA PHE A 6 40.85 15.50 18.52
C PHE A 6 42.15 15.15 17.80
N THR A 7 42.59 13.91 17.91
CA THR A 7 43.75 13.39 17.16
C THR A 7 43.33 13.04 15.73
N ARG A 8 44.26 13.06 14.76
CA ARG A 8 44.00 12.64 13.36
C ARG A 8 43.25 11.30 13.26
N ARG A 9 43.57 10.34 14.15
CA ARG A 9 42.86 9.06 14.29
C ARG A 9 41.37 9.21 14.59
N ASN A 10 41.02 10.12 15.51
CA ASN A 10 39.62 10.37 15.90
C ASN A 10 38.84 11.01 14.75
N GLY A 11 39.51 11.83 13.93
CA GLY A 11 38.94 12.37 12.69
C GLY A 11 38.56 11.27 11.69
N TYR A 12 39.47 10.34 11.39
CA TYR A 12 39.18 9.22 10.49
C TYR A 12 38.08 8.31 11.03
N GLN A 13 38.05 8.07 12.35
CA GLN A 13 36.98 7.28 12.98
C GLN A 13 35.61 7.95 12.88
N LEU A 14 35.52 9.26 13.10
CA LEU A 14 34.27 10.00 12.96
C LEU A 14 33.79 10.06 11.51
N ILE A 15 34.72 10.19 10.54
CA ILE A 15 34.38 10.10 9.11
C ILE A 15 33.84 8.71 8.79
N ALA A 16 34.52 7.64 9.23
CA ALA A 16 34.07 6.28 8.99
C ALA A 16 32.67 6.01 9.58
N ILE A 17 32.42 6.47 10.81
CA ILE A 17 31.09 6.40 11.44
C ILE A 17 30.06 7.18 10.62
N GLY A 18 30.40 8.40 10.18
CA GLY A 18 29.54 9.22 9.34
C GLY A 18 29.16 8.53 8.03
N VAL A 19 30.12 7.87 7.36
CA VAL A 19 29.88 7.11 6.13
C VAL A 19 28.95 5.92 6.39
N VAL A 20 29.18 5.16 7.47
CA VAL A 20 28.30 4.02 7.81
C VAL A 20 26.88 4.48 8.11
N LEU A 21 26.72 5.58 8.86
CA LEU A 21 25.39 6.15 9.13
C LEU A 21 24.71 6.64 7.86
N LEU A 22 25.44 7.30 6.96
CA LEU A 22 24.92 7.75 5.68
C LEU A 22 24.40 6.58 4.84
N ILE A 23 25.16 5.49 4.77
CA ILE A 23 24.75 4.27 4.07
C ILE A 23 23.50 3.68 4.72
N GLY A 24 23.46 3.58 6.06
CA GLY A 24 22.29 3.08 6.79
C GLY A 24 21.03 3.90 6.52
N VAL A 25 21.16 5.23 6.51
CA VAL A 25 20.05 6.14 6.15
C VAL A 25 19.60 5.91 4.70
N LEU A 26 20.53 5.80 3.76
CA LEU A 26 20.20 5.53 2.35
C LEU A 26 19.46 4.20 2.18
N MET A 27 19.94 3.15 2.84
CA MET A 27 19.31 1.83 2.82
C MET A 27 17.90 1.86 3.43
N PHE A 28 17.68 2.65 4.47
CA PHE A 28 16.35 2.82 5.05
C PHE A 28 15.35 3.41 4.05
N PHE A 29 15.75 4.44 3.28
CA PHE A 29 14.88 5.05 2.28
C PHE A 29 14.56 4.14 1.11
N VAL A 30 15.50 3.30 0.68
CA VAL A 30 15.32 2.39 -0.46
C VAL A 30 14.60 1.10 -0.04
N GLY A 31 14.90 0.58 1.14
CA GLY A 31 14.39 -0.71 1.63
C GLY A 31 13.05 -0.63 2.35
N LYS A 32 12.50 0.57 2.57
CA LYS A 32 11.18 0.69 3.19
C LYS A 32 10.10 0.12 2.28
N GLN A 33 9.38 -0.87 2.79
CA GLN A 33 8.24 -1.47 2.11
C GLN A 33 6.97 -0.63 2.30
N HIS A 34 6.20 -0.49 1.24
CA HIS A 34 4.87 0.11 1.19
C HIS A 34 3.89 -0.86 0.51
N VAL A 35 2.62 -0.77 0.88
CA VAL A 35 1.55 -1.53 0.23
C VAL A 35 0.65 -0.57 -0.54
N ILE A 36 0.48 -0.83 -1.83
CA ILE A 36 -0.45 -0.09 -2.68
C ILE A 36 -1.67 -0.97 -2.89
N LEU A 37 -2.82 -0.54 -2.39
CA LEU A 37 -4.10 -1.16 -2.63
C LEU A 37 -4.68 -0.60 -3.92
N LEU A 38 -4.89 -1.46 -4.89
CA LEU A 38 -5.44 -1.13 -6.20
C LEU A 38 -6.94 -1.44 -6.17
N ASP A 39 -7.77 -0.42 -6.39
CA ASP A 39 -9.22 -0.52 -6.20
C ASP A 39 -9.95 -0.22 -7.51
N ASN A 40 -10.70 -1.21 -8.01
CA ASN A 40 -11.60 -1.04 -9.16
C ASN A 40 -13.06 -0.92 -8.69
N LYS A 41 -13.30 0.06 -7.81
CA LYS A 41 -14.64 0.37 -7.28
C LYS A 41 -15.16 1.66 -7.88
N THR A 42 -16.48 1.68 -8.08
CA THR A 42 -17.18 2.90 -8.46
C THR A 42 -17.02 3.92 -7.34
N LEU A 43 -16.51 5.09 -7.67
CA LEU A 43 -16.30 6.19 -6.74
C LEU A 43 -17.23 7.34 -7.10
N GLU A 44 -17.92 7.87 -6.11
CA GLU A 44 -18.69 9.10 -6.24
C GLU A 44 -17.96 10.20 -5.48
N ASP A 45 -17.48 11.21 -6.19
CA ASP A 45 -16.83 12.37 -5.60
C ASP A 45 -17.34 13.65 -6.25
N ASN A 46 -17.73 14.63 -5.43
CA ASN A 46 -18.17 15.95 -5.89
C ASN A 46 -19.25 15.93 -7.01
N GLY A 47 -20.17 14.97 -6.97
CA GLY A 47 -21.23 14.81 -7.97
C GLY A 47 -20.79 14.18 -9.30
N LYS A 48 -19.54 13.71 -9.40
CA LYS A 48 -19.03 12.90 -10.51
C LYS A 48 -18.99 11.43 -10.09
N THR A 49 -19.53 10.57 -10.94
CA THR A 49 -19.48 9.12 -10.76
C THR A 49 -18.41 8.53 -11.67
N TYR A 50 -17.39 7.94 -11.06
CA TYR A 50 -16.33 7.20 -11.74
C TYR A 50 -16.72 5.73 -11.76
N GLN A 51 -17.23 5.23 -12.90
CA GLN A 51 -17.67 3.84 -13.00
C GLN A 51 -16.49 2.86 -13.02
N ALA A 52 -16.65 1.74 -12.32
CA ALA A 52 -15.68 0.65 -12.34
C ALA A 52 -15.51 0.08 -13.76
N PHE A 53 -14.29 -0.31 -14.10
CA PHE A 53 -13.99 -1.01 -15.34
C PHE A 53 -14.47 -2.46 -15.28
N SER A 54 -14.80 -3.05 -16.43
CA SER A 54 -15.15 -4.47 -16.53
C SER A 54 -13.95 -5.35 -16.21
N ILE A 55 -12.81 -5.07 -16.84
CA ILE A 55 -11.52 -5.70 -16.60
C ILE A 55 -10.47 -4.59 -16.74
N VAL A 56 -9.55 -4.51 -15.78
CA VAL A 56 -8.40 -3.62 -15.83
C VAL A 56 -7.15 -4.34 -15.37
N GLU A 57 -6.07 -4.20 -16.13
CA GLU A 57 -4.75 -4.70 -15.80
C GLU A 57 -3.93 -3.55 -15.23
N VAL A 58 -3.41 -3.71 -14.02
CA VAL A 58 -2.62 -2.70 -13.33
C VAL A 58 -1.25 -3.25 -13.00
N GLN A 59 -0.22 -2.60 -13.52
CA GLN A 59 1.16 -2.93 -13.24
C GLN A 59 1.77 -1.86 -12.34
N VAL A 60 2.38 -2.29 -11.24
CA VAL A 60 3.14 -1.40 -10.36
C VAL A 60 4.64 -1.60 -10.60
N ASN A 61 5.31 -0.52 -11.01
CA ASN A 61 6.70 -0.48 -11.45
C ASN A 61 6.98 -1.41 -12.64
N LYS A 62 7.78 -2.44 -12.42
CA LYS A 62 8.09 -3.52 -13.38
C LYS A 62 7.67 -4.88 -12.80
N GLY A 63 6.72 -4.87 -11.86
CA GLY A 63 6.18 -6.07 -11.23
C GLY A 63 5.23 -6.82 -12.17
N GLU A 64 4.65 -7.90 -11.64
CA GLU A 64 3.60 -8.64 -12.35
C GLU A 64 2.34 -7.77 -12.47
N PRO A 65 1.72 -7.72 -13.65
CA PRO A 65 0.43 -7.06 -13.80
C PRO A 65 -0.66 -7.78 -12.99
N ILE A 66 -1.49 -7.00 -12.33
CA ILE A 66 -2.63 -7.49 -11.53
C ILE A 66 -3.90 -7.18 -12.31
N GLU A 67 -4.66 -8.21 -12.63
CA GLU A 67 -5.98 -8.06 -13.25
C GLU A 67 -7.05 -7.85 -12.18
N LEU A 68 -7.87 -6.82 -12.33
CA LEU A 68 -8.94 -6.47 -11.40
C LEU A 68 -10.28 -6.47 -12.13
N GLY A 69 -11.23 -7.23 -11.60
CA GLY A 69 -12.62 -7.20 -12.02
C GLY A 69 -13.41 -6.05 -11.38
N PRO A 70 -14.72 -5.92 -11.66
CA PRO A 70 -15.55 -4.88 -11.07
C PRO A 70 -15.70 -5.12 -9.57
N ARG A 71 -15.56 -4.06 -8.77
CA ARG A 71 -15.63 -4.08 -7.30
C ARG A 71 -14.49 -4.86 -6.62
N ASP A 72 -13.49 -5.24 -7.39
CA ASP A 72 -12.32 -5.96 -6.90
C ASP A 72 -11.29 -5.01 -6.30
N ARG A 73 -10.50 -5.53 -5.36
CA ARG A 73 -9.39 -4.84 -4.74
C ARG A 73 -8.28 -5.82 -4.44
N ASP A 74 -7.09 -5.50 -4.91
CA ASP A 74 -5.89 -6.28 -4.63
C ASP A 74 -4.74 -5.39 -4.14
N LYS A 75 -3.64 -6.01 -3.73
CA LYS A 75 -2.47 -5.34 -3.16
C LYS A 75 -1.23 -5.57 -4.01
N GLY A 76 -0.50 -4.48 -4.27
CA GLY A 76 0.87 -4.49 -4.78
C GLY A 76 1.84 -4.14 -3.66
N GLU A 77 2.78 -5.03 -3.36
CA GLU A 77 3.85 -4.76 -2.40
C GLU A 77 5.07 -4.16 -3.11
N VAL A 78 5.54 -3.00 -2.64
CA VAL A 78 6.60 -2.23 -3.29
C VAL A 78 7.62 -1.70 -2.29
N MET A 79 8.84 -1.44 -2.75
CA MET A 79 9.94 -0.90 -1.93
C MET A 79 10.38 0.48 -2.42
N GLY A 80 10.66 1.38 -1.48
CA GLY A 80 11.06 2.76 -1.74
C GLY A 80 9.87 3.72 -1.84
N GLN A 81 10.13 4.99 -2.14
CA GLN A 81 9.09 6.02 -2.15
C GLN A 81 8.49 6.30 -3.53
N LYS A 82 9.26 6.13 -4.60
CA LYS A 82 8.86 6.52 -5.95
C LYS A 82 8.39 5.30 -6.71
N HIS A 83 7.15 5.32 -7.20
CA HIS A 83 6.61 4.24 -7.99
C HIS A 83 5.93 4.75 -9.25
N THR A 84 5.95 3.92 -10.28
CA THR A 84 5.19 4.12 -11.52
C THR A 84 4.03 3.15 -11.51
N ILE A 85 2.81 3.62 -11.77
CA ILE A 85 1.64 2.78 -11.96
C ILE A 85 1.27 2.86 -13.43
N THR A 86 1.22 1.72 -14.10
CA THR A 86 0.73 1.58 -15.46
C THR A 86 -0.64 0.90 -15.40
N VAL A 87 -1.67 1.57 -15.90
CA VAL A 87 -3.02 1.05 -15.96
C VAL A 87 -3.37 0.79 -17.42
N ARG A 88 -3.80 -0.43 -17.73
CA ARG A 88 -4.28 -0.85 -19.03
C ARG A 88 -5.72 -1.30 -18.92
N TYR A 89 -6.63 -0.63 -19.61
CA TYR A 89 -8.05 -0.97 -19.58
C TYR A 89 -8.64 -0.97 -20.98
N THR A 90 -9.73 -1.72 -21.13
CA THR A 90 -10.51 -1.79 -22.36
C THR A 90 -11.82 -1.05 -22.16
N ASP A 91 -12.11 -0.06 -23.01
CA ASP A 91 -13.37 0.66 -22.97
C ASP A 91 -14.51 -0.15 -23.65
N ARG A 92 -15.75 0.29 -23.48
CA ARG A 92 -16.97 -0.28 -24.08
C ARG A 92 -16.92 -0.34 -25.61
N SER A 93 -16.09 0.51 -26.23
CA SER A 93 -15.82 0.51 -27.67
C SER A 93 -14.72 -0.48 -28.09
N PHE A 94 -14.29 -1.39 -27.20
CA PHE A 94 -13.21 -2.36 -27.44
C PHE A 94 -11.87 -1.73 -27.82
N GLN A 95 -11.62 -0.51 -27.34
CA GLN A 95 -10.34 0.17 -27.49
C GLN A 95 -9.51 -0.01 -26.22
N GLU A 96 -8.24 -0.35 -26.39
CA GLU A 96 -7.26 -0.45 -25.31
C GLU A 96 -6.64 0.93 -25.03
N TYR A 97 -6.59 1.30 -23.76
CA TYR A 97 -5.94 2.51 -23.29
C TYR A 97 -4.88 2.16 -22.26
N GLU A 98 -3.74 2.87 -22.32
CA GLU A 98 -2.65 2.76 -21.36
C GLU A 98 -2.37 4.12 -20.73
N ILE A 99 -2.36 4.15 -19.39
CA ILE A 99 -2.09 5.35 -18.60
C ILE A 99 -0.91 5.06 -17.67
N VAL A 100 0.11 5.91 -17.72
CA VAL A 100 1.33 5.77 -16.90
C VAL A 100 1.43 6.96 -15.96
N GLU A 101 1.31 6.69 -14.66
CA GLU A 101 1.31 7.71 -13.62
C GLU A 101 2.41 7.50 -12.58
N LYS A 102 2.99 8.60 -12.09
CA LYS A 102 4.10 8.55 -11.13
C LYS A 102 3.63 9.01 -9.76
N ILE A 103 3.77 8.13 -8.78
CA ILE A 103 3.44 8.39 -7.39
C ILE A 103 4.70 8.48 -6.52
N THR A 104 4.62 9.33 -5.51
CA THR A 104 5.63 9.42 -4.45
C THR A 104 4.91 9.19 -3.14
N LEU A 105 5.26 8.13 -2.43
CA LEU A 105 4.71 7.76 -1.15
C LEU A 105 5.51 8.41 -0.02
N ASN A 106 4.81 8.93 0.99
CA ASN A 106 5.48 9.49 2.15
C ASN A 106 5.96 8.37 3.06
N LEU A 107 7.07 8.60 3.77
CA LEU A 107 7.60 7.64 4.75
C LEU A 107 6.59 7.28 5.84
N GLN A 108 5.66 8.15 6.20
CA GLN A 108 4.72 7.86 7.30
C GLN A 108 3.59 6.92 6.85
N GLN A 109 3.32 6.84 5.56
CA GLN A 109 2.21 6.06 5.00
C GLN A 109 2.67 4.63 4.77
N GLN A 110 2.10 3.66 5.49
CA GLN A 110 2.39 2.24 5.26
C GLN A 110 1.59 1.69 4.08
N MET A 111 0.30 2.05 4.02
CA MET A 111 -0.62 1.60 2.98
C MET A 111 -1.28 2.81 2.31
N VAL A 112 -1.44 2.73 0.99
CA VAL A 112 -2.17 3.72 0.20
C VAL A 112 -3.20 3.03 -0.69
N LEU A 113 -4.34 3.68 -0.89
CA LEU A 113 -5.39 3.25 -1.79
C LEU A 113 -5.30 4.04 -3.09
N VAL A 114 -5.33 3.33 -4.21
CA VAL A 114 -5.37 3.89 -5.57
C VAL A 114 -6.69 3.46 -6.21
N ASN A 115 -7.59 4.41 -6.45
CA ASN A 115 -8.82 4.17 -7.19
C ASN A 115 -8.55 4.29 -8.70
N ILE A 116 -8.66 3.15 -9.40
CA ILE A 116 -8.31 3.04 -10.82
C ILE A 116 -9.29 3.80 -11.73
N PRO A 117 -10.62 3.73 -11.52
CA PRO A 117 -11.58 4.54 -12.28
C PRO A 117 -11.34 6.05 -12.20
N ALA A 118 -11.09 6.57 -11.00
CA ALA A 118 -10.83 7.99 -10.79
C ALA A 118 -9.48 8.42 -11.41
N LEU A 119 -8.46 7.56 -11.33
CA LEU A 119 -7.17 7.76 -11.98
C LEU A 119 -7.33 7.85 -13.51
N ALA A 120 -8.05 6.90 -14.11
CA ALA A 120 -8.26 6.86 -15.55
C ALA A 120 -9.10 8.02 -16.10
N ALA A 121 -10.03 8.53 -15.28
CA ALA A 121 -10.82 9.71 -15.61
C ALA A 121 -10.05 11.05 -15.43
N GLY A 122 -8.78 11.01 -15.03
CA GLY A 122 -7.97 12.20 -14.79
C GLY A 122 -8.43 13.03 -13.61
N ALA A 123 -9.00 12.40 -12.58
CA ALA A 123 -9.37 13.10 -11.35
C ALA A 123 -8.15 13.66 -10.62
N ASP A 124 -8.38 14.61 -9.70
CA ASP A 124 -7.31 15.15 -8.88
C ASP A 124 -6.64 14.06 -8.03
N LYS A 125 -5.34 14.23 -7.79
CA LYS A 125 -4.52 13.25 -7.07
C LYS A 125 -5.06 12.88 -5.69
N SER A 126 -5.69 13.83 -4.99
CA SER A 126 -6.33 13.60 -3.69
C SER A 126 -7.55 12.69 -3.73
N VAL A 127 -8.20 12.57 -4.88
CA VAL A 127 -9.41 11.76 -5.06
C VAL A 127 -9.02 10.30 -5.28
N TRP A 128 -8.08 10.06 -6.19
CA TRP A 128 -7.68 8.70 -6.54
C TRP A 128 -6.56 8.13 -5.68
N LEU A 129 -5.73 8.95 -5.02
CA LEU A 129 -4.67 8.50 -4.10
C LEU A 129 -5.01 8.89 -2.67
N GLN A 130 -5.41 7.92 -1.86
CA GLN A 130 -5.80 8.15 -0.48
C GLN A 130 -4.90 7.34 0.48
N PRO A 131 -4.52 7.90 1.65
CA PRO A 131 -3.93 7.09 2.70
C PRO A 131 -4.94 6.03 3.15
N TYR A 132 -4.49 4.79 3.32
CA TYR A 132 -5.33 3.72 3.82
C TYR A 132 -4.91 3.36 5.23
N GLU A 133 -5.87 3.43 6.15
CA GLU A 133 -5.72 2.88 7.50
C GLU A 133 -6.46 1.55 7.54
N VAL A 134 -5.79 0.52 8.05
CA VAL A 134 -6.47 -0.74 8.29
C VAL A 134 -7.59 -0.49 9.29
N PRO A 135 -8.82 -0.95 9.02
CA PRO A 135 -9.87 -0.90 10.01
C PRO A 135 -9.33 -1.54 11.27
N THR A 136 -9.28 -0.77 12.37
CA THR A 136 -9.08 -1.38 13.68
C THR A 136 -10.29 -2.27 13.83
N LEU A 137 -10.08 -3.59 13.73
CA LEU A 137 -11.14 -4.57 13.93
C LEU A 137 -11.83 -4.12 15.22
N LEU A 138 -13.11 -3.74 15.11
CA LEU A 138 -13.99 -3.78 16.26
C LEU A 138 -13.66 -5.12 16.88
N THR A 139 -13.18 -5.12 18.12
CA THR A 139 -13.18 -6.31 18.95
C THR A 139 -14.49 -6.99 18.64
N LEU A 140 -14.43 -8.09 17.87
CA LEU A 140 -15.58 -8.98 17.77
C LEU A 140 -15.93 -9.16 19.25
N PRO A 141 -17.16 -8.85 19.71
CA PRO A 141 -17.54 -9.35 21.01
C PRO A 141 -17.18 -10.83 20.93
N SER A 142 -16.22 -11.27 21.74
CA SER A 142 -15.98 -12.70 21.85
C SER A 142 -17.35 -13.19 22.28
N ASN A 143 -18.02 -13.86 21.36
CA ASN A 143 -19.23 -14.53 21.71
C ASN A 143 -18.69 -15.68 22.55
N ASP A 144 -18.49 -15.41 23.85
CA ASP A 144 -18.35 -16.39 24.89
C ASP A 144 -19.71 -17.10 24.99
N GLU A 145 -20.17 -17.68 23.88
CA GLU A 145 -21.21 -18.69 23.92
C GLU A 145 -20.53 -19.86 24.63
N PRO A 146 -21.01 -20.23 25.83
CA PRO A 146 -20.46 -21.39 26.50
C PRO A 146 -20.62 -22.57 25.55
N ILE A 147 -19.52 -23.28 25.30
CA ILE A 147 -19.54 -24.57 24.61
C ILE A 147 -20.46 -25.45 25.46
N ILE A 148 -21.68 -25.68 25.00
CA ILE A 148 -22.57 -26.69 25.58
C ILE A 148 -21.97 -28.03 25.19
N THR A 149 -21.04 -28.54 25.99
CA THR A 149 -20.73 -29.96 25.99
C THR A 149 -21.96 -30.66 26.53
N ASP A 150 -22.69 -31.37 25.67
CA ASP A 150 -23.71 -32.34 26.07
C ASP A 150 -23.02 -33.36 26.98
N GLU A 151 -23.11 -33.13 28.28
CA GLU A 151 -22.68 -34.05 29.32
C GLU A 151 -23.50 -35.33 29.13
N ILE A 152 -22.82 -36.33 28.60
CA ILE A 152 -23.28 -37.69 28.40
C ILE A 152 -24.03 -38.11 29.67
N MET A 153 -25.35 -38.29 29.59
CA MET A 153 -26.12 -38.85 30.69
C MET A 153 -25.50 -40.20 31.07
N PRO A 154 -25.19 -40.44 32.36
CA PRO A 154 -24.74 -41.76 32.77
C PRO A 154 -25.86 -42.74 32.45
N ILE A 155 -25.56 -43.70 31.56
CA ILE A 155 -26.42 -44.84 31.32
C ILE A 155 -26.34 -45.67 32.60
N ASP A 156 -27.36 -45.58 33.44
CA ASP A 156 -27.52 -46.49 34.58
C ASP A 156 -27.62 -47.93 34.04
N ILE A 157 -26.72 -48.78 34.53
CA ILE A 157 -26.70 -50.24 34.36
C ILE A 157 -27.71 -50.87 35.32
#